data_AF-A0A359H1L2-F1
#
_entry.id   AF-A0A359H1L2-F1
#
_cell.length_a   1.000
_cell.length_b   1.000
_cell.length_c   1.000
_cell.angle_alpha   90.00
_cell.angle_beta   90.00
_cell.angle_gamma   90.00
#
_symmetry.space_group_name_H-M   'P 1'
#
loop_
_entity.id
_entity.type
_entity.pdbx_description
1 polymer ?
#
loop_
_entity_poly.entity_id
_entity_poly.type
_entity_poly.pdbx_seq_one_letter_code
_entity_poly.pdbx_strand_id
1 'polypeptide(L)'
;MREFSRLFLPLVLLIVAVGLSCKKDDDTTTNLYMSGSLSTNVPSHLISGKTLQLEASGITFPTDSLTYKWTTMGFDVDSLFGTTGTIIVPDSVGNYEVILKVTHPRYTAVQLVKNVIVFNPDSPESFSGVVKGDKFITDSRDGQKYYYSTIGNTDWFNTNLNWAGAGKHYNNVEALGVIFGRLYTWTETTQNICPQGWKVPSNEDWEQLAKQANGGVTLPFDSSWPRVGEKLTVTALLNSVNIWKYSPNNIKTNMFNWNALPGGSALNTLKNFVNINQYGMWWSATERDSKDAYYRYIHFDGPDFPYSYAAKQTFGASVRCVRVNNL
;
A
#
# COMPACT_ATOMS: atom_id res chain seq x y z
N MET A 1 -51.34 -41.83 55.43
CA MET A 1 -50.95 -42.65 54.27
C MET A 1 -49.48 -42.36 53.99
N ARG A 2 -48.46 -42.95 54.61
CA ARG A 2 -48.15 -44.32 55.03
C ARG A 2 -48.34 -45.38 53.93
N GLU A 3 -47.19 -45.94 53.55
CA GLU A 3 -46.93 -47.33 53.11
C GLU A 3 -46.87 -47.56 51.59
N PHE A 4 -45.94 -48.33 50.99
CA PHE A 4 -44.83 -49.14 51.52
C PHE A 4 -43.82 -49.46 50.39
N SER A 5 -42.56 -49.62 50.77
CA SER A 5 -41.50 -50.26 49.99
C SER A 5 -41.82 -51.74 49.71
N ARG A 6 -41.52 -52.22 48.49
CA ARG A 6 -41.12 -53.62 48.25
C ARG A 6 -40.10 -53.73 47.12
N LEU A 7 -38.90 -54.13 47.55
CA LEU A 7 -37.86 -54.80 46.78
C LEU A 7 -38.42 -56.04 46.05
N PHE A 8 -38.08 -56.22 44.78
CA PHE A 8 -38.04 -57.54 44.12
C PHE A 8 -36.95 -57.51 43.04
N LEU A 9 -35.83 -58.19 43.31
CA LEU A 9 -34.96 -58.74 42.26
C LEU A 9 -35.66 -60.00 41.73
N PRO A 10 -35.63 -60.28 40.42
CA PRO A 10 -34.81 -61.42 40.03
C PRO A 10 -34.23 -61.39 38.61
N LEU A 11 -33.26 -62.30 38.45
CA LEU A 11 -32.89 -63.04 37.24
C LEU A 11 -32.21 -62.29 36.08
N VAL A 12 -30.89 -62.41 36.09
CA VAL A 12 -30.04 -62.44 34.89
C VAL A 12 -30.56 -63.54 33.95
N LEU A 13 -31.01 -63.15 32.76
CA LEU A 13 -31.09 -64.06 31.62
C LEU A 13 -30.25 -63.48 30.48
N LEU A 14 -29.15 -64.16 30.20
CA LEU A 14 -28.31 -63.98 29.03
C LEU A 14 -29.15 -64.29 27.78
N ILE A 15 -29.41 -63.28 26.94
CA ILE A 15 -29.89 -63.49 25.58
C ILE A 15 -28.79 -62.99 24.64
N VAL A 16 -28.13 -63.96 23.99
CA VAL A 16 -27.19 -63.75 22.89
C VAL A 16 -27.99 -63.19 21.71
N ALA A 17 -27.94 -61.89 21.51
CA ALA A 17 -28.37 -61.28 20.26
C ALA A 17 -27.22 -61.40 19.26
N VAL A 18 -27.36 -62.33 18.32
CA VAL A 18 -26.48 -62.49 17.17
C VAL A 18 -26.47 -61.17 16.40
N GLY A 19 -25.33 -60.50 16.39
CA GLY A 19 -25.11 -59.29 15.63
C GLY A 19 -25.22 -59.60 14.13
N LEU A 20 -26.35 -59.24 13.53
CA LEU A 20 -26.41 -59.02 12.09
C LEU A 20 -25.60 -57.77 11.80
N SER A 21 -24.34 -58.00 11.44
CA SER A 21 -23.43 -57.06 10.82
C SER A 21 -24.07 -56.52 9.54
N CYS A 22 -24.80 -55.41 9.66
CA CYS A 22 -24.95 -54.48 8.55
C CYS A 22 -23.70 -53.60 8.58
N LYS A 23 -22.66 -53.99 7.86
CA LYS A 23 -21.62 -53.05 7.43
C LYS A 23 -22.34 -52.00 6.58
N LYS A 24 -22.60 -50.85 7.18
CA LYS A 24 -22.71 -49.62 6.42
C LYS A 24 -21.28 -49.35 5.97
N ASP A 25 -21.00 -49.61 4.71
CA ASP A 25 -19.77 -49.11 4.10
C ASP A 25 -19.89 -47.59 4.13
N ASP A 26 -19.39 -46.99 5.21
CA ASP A 26 -19.11 -45.56 5.25
C ASP A 26 -17.96 -45.35 4.27
N ASP A 27 -18.34 -45.11 3.02
CA ASP A 27 -17.48 -44.70 1.92
C ASP A 27 -16.92 -43.32 2.30
N THR A 28 -15.95 -43.33 3.22
CA THR A 28 -15.20 -42.17 3.66
C THR A 28 -14.25 -41.83 2.52
N THR A 29 -14.78 -41.17 1.48
CA THR A 29 -13.96 -40.46 0.50
C THR A 29 -13.08 -39.50 1.29
N THR A 30 -11.87 -39.95 1.57
CA THR A 30 -10.87 -39.16 2.27
C THR A 30 -10.39 -38.14 1.26
N ASN A 31 -11.00 -36.96 1.26
CA ASN A 31 -10.58 -35.87 0.38
C ASN A 31 -9.10 -35.58 0.65
N LEU A 32 -8.24 -35.79 -0.34
CA LEU A 32 -6.84 -35.41 -0.26
C LEU A 32 -6.74 -33.90 -0.49
N TYR A 33 -5.86 -33.24 0.27
CA TYR A 33 -5.65 -31.79 0.20
C TYR A 33 -4.20 -31.50 -0.14
N MET A 34 -3.97 -30.46 -0.95
CA MET A 34 -2.62 -30.01 -1.30
C MET A 34 -1.94 -29.40 -0.07
N SER A 35 -0.65 -29.65 0.08
CA SER A 35 0.18 -29.00 1.11
C SER A 35 0.83 -27.73 0.58
N GLY A 36 1.08 -26.77 1.48
CA GLY A 36 1.66 -25.47 1.16
C GLY A 36 0.61 -24.36 1.15
N SER A 37 1.01 -23.16 0.72
CA SER A 37 0.13 -21.99 0.64
C SER A 37 0.30 -21.34 -0.72
N LEU A 38 -0.72 -21.50 -1.58
CA LEU A 38 -0.73 -20.93 -2.91
C LEU A 38 -0.48 -19.41 -2.85
N SER A 39 0.47 -18.93 -3.63
CA SER A 39 0.86 -17.51 -3.66
C SER A 39 1.15 -17.05 -5.09
N THR A 40 1.11 -15.74 -5.30
CA THR A 40 1.42 -15.09 -6.58
C THR A 40 2.00 -13.69 -6.39
N ASN A 41 2.73 -13.23 -7.40
CA ASN A 41 3.31 -11.89 -7.50
C ASN A 41 2.34 -10.80 -8.02
N VAL A 42 1.08 -11.12 -8.31
CA VAL A 42 0.09 -10.13 -8.80
C VAL A 42 -0.08 -8.99 -7.79
N PRO A 43 0.23 -7.74 -8.16
CA PRO A 43 0.16 -6.58 -7.27
C PRO A 43 -1.27 -6.07 -7.12
N SER A 44 -1.51 -5.22 -6.11
CA SER A 44 -2.83 -4.62 -5.89
C SER A 44 -3.19 -3.51 -6.87
N HIS A 45 -2.19 -2.89 -7.53
CA HIS A 45 -2.39 -1.81 -8.49
C HIS A 45 -1.51 -2.01 -9.71
N LEU A 46 -2.06 -1.70 -10.87
CA LEU A 46 -1.41 -1.81 -12.17
C LEU A 46 -1.66 -0.55 -13.01
N ILE A 47 -0.70 -0.24 -13.87
CA ILE A 47 -0.82 0.85 -14.85
C ILE A 47 -1.32 0.25 -16.17
N SER A 48 -2.36 0.85 -16.75
CA SER A 48 -2.96 0.44 -18.03
C SER A 48 -1.91 0.29 -19.14
N GLY A 49 -2.06 -0.75 -19.97
CA GLY A 49 -1.19 -1.01 -21.13
C GLY A 49 0.21 -1.52 -20.79
N LYS A 50 0.57 -1.70 -19.51
CA LYS A 50 1.86 -2.29 -19.12
C LYS A 50 1.81 -3.83 -19.19
N THR A 51 2.97 -4.44 -19.37
CA THR A 51 3.12 -5.90 -19.29
C THR A 51 3.22 -6.34 -17.83
N LEU A 52 2.50 -7.40 -17.47
CA LEU A 52 2.61 -8.07 -16.17
C LEU A 52 3.13 -9.51 -16.37
N GLN A 53 4.21 -9.84 -15.68
CA GLN A 53 4.67 -11.21 -15.53
C GLN A 53 3.95 -11.88 -14.36
N LEU A 54 3.27 -12.99 -14.62
CA LEU A 54 2.57 -13.79 -13.64
C LEU A 54 3.47 -14.92 -13.16
N GLU A 55 3.52 -15.12 -11.84
CA GLU A 55 4.23 -16.22 -11.22
C GLU A 55 3.38 -16.83 -10.10
N ALA A 56 3.27 -18.16 -10.11
CA ALA A 56 2.60 -18.97 -9.10
C ALA A 56 3.66 -19.73 -8.28
N SER A 57 3.47 -19.79 -6.97
CA SER A 57 4.32 -20.61 -6.10
C SER A 57 3.58 -21.09 -4.85
N GLY A 58 4.30 -21.81 -3.98
CA GLY A 58 3.86 -22.08 -2.61
C GLY A 58 3.11 -23.40 -2.38
N ILE A 59 2.62 -24.09 -3.41
CA ILE A 59 2.19 -25.50 -3.30
C ILE A 59 3.43 -26.38 -3.22
N THR A 60 3.51 -27.23 -2.18
CA THR A 60 4.67 -28.10 -1.92
C THR A 60 4.38 -29.58 -2.12
N PHE A 61 3.11 -30.01 -2.11
CA PHE A 61 2.71 -31.38 -2.39
C PHE A 61 1.25 -31.45 -2.89
N PRO A 62 0.90 -32.31 -3.87
CA PRO A 62 1.80 -33.14 -4.68
C PRO A 62 2.74 -32.30 -5.55
N THR A 63 3.86 -32.88 -6.00
CA THR A 63 4.83 -32.18 -6.86
C THR A 63 4.66 -32.51 -8.35
N ASP A 64 3.85 -33.52 -8.66
CA ASP A 64 3.50 -33.95 -10.01
C ASP A 64 2.03 -33.63 -10.33
N SER A 65 1.68 -33.70 -11.62
CA SER A 65 0.29 -33.68 -12.09
C SER A 65 -0.54 -32.46 -11.67
N LEU A 66 0.12 -31.36 -11.28
CA LEU A 66 -0.50 -30.08 -10.96
C LEU A 66 -0.80 -29.30 -12.25
N THR A 67 -2.04 -28.84 -12.39
CA THR A 67 -2.43 -27.91 -13.45
C THR A 67 -2.69 -26.55 -12.85
N TYR A 68 -1.92 -25.55 -13.29
CA TYR A 68 -2.09 -24.15 -12.93
C TYR A 68 -2.87 -23.46 -14.03
N LYS A 69 -4.02 -22.88 -13.70
CA LYS A 69 -4.83 -22.06 -14.59
C LYS A 69 -4.99 -20.67 -14.00
N TRP A 70 -4.65 -19.66 -14.79
CA TRP A 70 -4.99 -18.27 -14.50
C TRP A 70 -6.26 -17.91 -15.25
N THR A 71 -7.12 -17.12 -14.61
CA THR A 71 -8.27 -16.46 -15.22
C THR A 71 -8.09 -14.96 -15.01
N THR A 72 -8.04 -14.22 -16.11
CA THR A 72 -7.63 -12.82 -16.21
C THR A 72 -8.64 -12.07 -17.09
N MET A 73 -9.93 -12.21 -16.76
CA MET A 73 -11.01 -11.64 -17.56
C MET A 73 -10.82 -10.14 -17.79
N GLY A 74 -10.91 -9.72 -19.04
CA GLY A 74 -10.76 -8.32 -19.43
C GLY A 74 -9.32 -7.83 -19.59
N PHE A 75 -8.31 -8.69 -19.35
CA PHE A 75 -6.95 -8.45 -19.84
C PHE A 75 -6.85 -8.86 -21.32
N ASP A 76 -5.66 -8.75 -21.92
CA ASP A 76 -5.43 -9.16 -23.31
C ASP A 76 -5.68 -10.65 -23.57
N VAL A 77 -5.51 -11.50 -22.56
CA VAL A 77 -5.89 -12.91 -22.56
C VAL A 77 -6.77 -13.23 -21.36
N ASP A 78 -7.91 -13.89 -21.59
CA ASP A 78 -8.86 -14.22 -20.52
C ASP A 78 -8.41 -15.41 -19.65
N SER A 79 -7.53 -16.26 -20.18
CA SER A 79 -6.95 -17.36 -19.41
C SER A 79 -5.62 -17.85 -19.98
N LEU A 80 -4.79 -18.38 -19.10
CA LEU A 80 -3.52 -19.01 -19.45
C LEU A 80 -3.25 -20.21 -18.53
N PHE A 81 -2.37 -21.11 -18.96
CA PHE A 81 -1.93 -22.26 -18.19
C PHE A 81 -0.44 -22.19 -17.92
N GLY A 82 -0.04 -22.74 -16.78
CA GLY A 82 1.36 -22.80 -16.36
C GLY A 82 1.61 -22.06 -15.05
N THR A 83 2.78 -22.35 -14.46
CA THR A 83 3.25 -21.68 -13.23
C THR A 83 3.69 -20.25 -13.48
N THR A 84 3.95 -19.90 -14.74
CA THR A 84 4.29 -18.54 -15.18
C THR A 84 3.47 -18.16 -16.41
N GLY A 85 3.42 -16.87 -16.71
CA GLY A 85 2.89 -16.36 -17.96
C GLY A 85 3.02 -14.85 -18.06
N THR A 86 2.66 -14.30 -19.21
CA THR A 86 2.74 -12.86 -19.47
C THR A 86 1.38 -12.39 -19.96
N ILE A 87 0.89 -11.29 -19.41
CA ILE A 87 -0.33 -10.62 -19.84
C ILE A 87 -0.08 -9.12 -20.02
N ILE A 88 -0.94 -8.44 -20.75
CA ILE A 88 -0.98 -6.99 -20.90
C ILE A 88 -2.16 -6.46 -20.09
N VAL A 89 -1.88 -5.47 -19.24
CA VAL A 89 -2.88 -4.79 -18.42
C VAL A 89 -3.85 -4.03 -19.34
N PRO A 90 -5.17 -4.14 -19.13
CA PRO A 90 -6.14 -3.48 -20.00
C PRO A 90 -5.99 -1.95 -20.04
N ASP A 91 -6.40 -1.37 -21.16
CA ASP A 91 -6.49 0.08 -21.30
C ASP A 91 -7.65 0.67 -20.47
N SER A 92 -8.73 -0.09 -20.28
CA SER A 92 -9.85 0.30 -19.43
C SER A 92 -9.44 0.29 -17.96
N VAL A 93 -9.64 1.42 -17.30
CA VAL A 93 -9.35 1.58 -15.86
C VAL A 93 -10.51 1.03 -15.02
N GLY A 94 -10.22 0.55 -13.81
CA GLY A 94 -11.23 -0.01 -12.92
C GLY A 94 -10.71 -1.11 -12.01
N ASN A 95 -11.64 -1.88 -11.46
CA ASN A 95 -11.33 -3.04 -10.62
C ASN A 95 -11.39 -4.31 -11.45
N TYR A 96 -10.40 -5.17 -11.29
CA TYR A 96 -10.27 -6.45 -11.98
C TYR A 96 -9.96 -7.56 -10.96
N GLU A 97 -10.21 -8.79 -11.37
CA GLU A 97 -9.82 -9.99 -10.63
C GLU A 97 -8.83 -10.82 -11.45
N VAL A 98 -7.74 -11.23 -10.81
CA VAL A 98 -6.84 -12.26 -11.33
C VAL A 98 -6.98 -13.49 -10.43
N ILE A 99 -7.44 -14.59 -11.01
CA ILE A 99 -7.71 -15.84 -10.29
C ILE A 99 -6.67 -16.87 -10.70
N LEU A 100 -5.92 -17.38 -9.72
CA LEU A 100 -5.02 -18.51 -9.89
C LEU A 100 -5.67 -19.75 -9.28
N LYS A 101 -5.95 -20.77 -10.09
CA LYS A 101 -6.49 -22.05 -9.66
C LYS A 101 -5.50 -23.17 -9.94
N VAL A 102 -5.27 -24.02 -8.94
CA VAL A 102 -4.44 -25.21 -9.05
C VAL A 102 -5.32 -26.44 -8.86
N THR A 103 -5.28 -27.35 -9.84
CA THR A 103 -6.06 -28.59 -9.83
C THR A 103 -5.15 -29.81 -9.94
N HIS A 104 -5.60 -30.94 -9.41
CA HIS A 104 -4.93 -32.22 -9.51
C HIS A 104 -5.97 -33.36 -9.51
N PRO A 105 -5.75 -34.50 -10.21
CA PRO A 105 -6.74 -35.57 -10.33
C PRO A 105 -7.24 -36.18 -9.01
N ARG A 106 -6.35 -36.29 -8.01
CA ARG A 106 -6.64 -36.91 -6.71
C ARG A 106 -6.84 -35.94 -5.54
N TYR A 107 -6.51 -34.66 -5.72
CA TYR A 107 -6.45 -33.70 -4.61
C TYR A 107 -7.43 -32.57 -4.87
N THR A 108 -8.04 -32.07 -3.79
CA THR A 108 -8.95 -30.93 -3.82
C THR A 108 -8.23 -29.71 -4.42
N ALA A 109 -8.91 -29.02 -5.33
CA ALA A 109 -8.37 -27.83 -5.98
C ALA A 109 -8.22 -26.68 -4.97
N VAL A 110 -7.18 -25.87 -5.16
CA VAL A 110 -6.94 -24.64 -4.39
C VAL A 110 -7.01 -23.45 -5.34
N GLN A 111 -7.58 -22.33 -4.88
CA GLN A 111 -7.62 -21.10 -5.65
C GLN A 111 -7.22 -19.89 -4.82
N LEU A 112 -6.67 -18.89 -5.50
CA LEU A 112 -6.30 -17.59 -4.96
C LEU A 112 -6.86 -16.51 -5.87
N VAL A 113 -7.62 -15.58 -5.29
CA VAL A 113 -8.18 -14.42 -6.01
C VAL A 113 -7.40 -13.18 -5.61
N LYS A 114 -7.00 -12.39 -6.60
CA LYS A 114 -6.35 -11.10 -6.43
C LYS A 114 -7.21 -10.01 -7.04
N ASN A 115 -7.68 -9.11 -6.19
CA ASN A 115 -8.34 -7.88 -6.61
C ASN A 115 -7.27 -6.85 -6.98
N VAL A 116 -7.42 -6.26 -8.17
CA VAL A 116 -6.43 -5.35 -8.75
C VAL A 116 -7.13 -4.09 -9.23
N ILE A 117 -6.55 -2.93 -8.89
CA ILE A 117 -6.96 -1.64 -9.43
C ILE A 117 -6.07 -1.32 -10.63
N VAL A 118 -6.66 -1.20 -11.81
CA VAL A 118 -6.01 -0.69 -13.01
C VAL A 118 -6.30 0.80 -13.14
N PHE A 119 -5.27 1.61 -13.32
CA PHE A 119 -5.41 3.05 -13.52
C PHE A 119 -4.43 3.56 -14.58
N ASN A 120 -4.70 4.76 -15.10
CA ASN A 120 -3.84 5.46 -16.03
C ASN A 120 -3.41 6.81 -15.40
N PRO A 121 -2.13 6.98 -15.03
CA PRO A 121 -1.64 8.19 -14.39
C PRO A 121 -1.70 9.44 -15.29
N ASP A 122 -1.80 9.26 -16.61
CA ASP A 122 -1.83 10.34 -17.59
C ASP A 122 -3.26 10.73 -18.00
N SER A 123 -4.29 10.01 -17.52
CA SER A 123 -5.69 10.32 -17.78
C SER A 123 -6.37 10.96 -16.56
N PRO A 124 -6.97 12.16 -16.69
CA PRO A 124 -7.66 12.81 -15.58
C PRO A 124 -8.93 12.08 -15.12
N GLU A 125 -9.51 11.24 -15.96
CA GLU A 125 -10.64 10.37 -15.57
C GLU A 125 -10.20 9.25 -14.61
N SER A 126 -8.91 8.90 -14.66
CA SER A 126 -8.33 7.84 -13.83
C SER A 126 -7.51 8.35 -12.66
N PHE A 127 -6.66 9.36 -12.85
CA PHE A 127 -5.92 9.99 -11.75
C PHE A 127 -5.98 11.51 -11.89
N SER A 128 -6.61 12.18 -10.92
CA SER A 128 -6.87 13.62 -10.97
C SER A 128 -6.78 14.33 -9.62
N GLY A 129 -6.88 15.65 -9.66
CA GLY A 129 -6.85 16.55 -8.51
C GLY A 129 -5.47 17.07 -8.13
N VAL A 130 -4.40 16.30 -8.40
CA VAL A 130 -3.03 16.79 -8.27
C VAL A 130 -2.74 17.86 -9.33
N VAL A 131 -2.07 18.94 -8.93
CA VAL A 131 -1.76 20.08 -9.80
C VAL A 131 -0.25 20.14 -10.05
N LYS A 132 0.16 20.18 -11.32
CA LYS A 132 1.55 20.39 -11.71
C LYS A 132 1.84 21.90 -11.73
N GLY A 133 2.96 22.32 -11.17
CA GLY A 133 3.45 23.70 -11.35
C GLY A 133 3.93 23.94 -12.78
N ASP A 134 4.21 25.20 -13.13
CA ASP A 134 4.63 25.58 -14.48
C ASP A 134 6.10 25.26 -14.78
N LYS A 135 6.88 24.99 -13.73
CA LYS A 135 8.31 24.69 -13.82
C LYS A 135 8.56 23.23 -13.47
N PHE A 136 9.55 22.62 -14.11
CA PHE A 136 10.00 21.28 -13.79
C PHE A 136 11.50 21.13 -13.99
N ILE A 137 12.06 20.13 -13.34
CA ILE A 137 13.37 19.57 -13.71
C ILE A 137 13.17 18.14 -14.24
N THR A 138 14.13 17.67 -15.03
CA THR A 138 14.26 16.26 -15.34
C THR A 138 15.44 15.74 -14.52
N ASP A 139 15.20 14.77 -13.64
CA ASP A 139 16.25 14.12 -12.88
C ASP A 139 17.14 13.33 -13.84
N SER A 140 18.41 13.70 -13.94
CA SER A 140 19.37 13.07 -14.86
C SER A 140 19.68 11.63 -14.51
N ARG A 141 19.31 11.17 -13.30
CA ARG A 141 19.60 9.82 -12.80
C ARG A 141 18.61 8.77 -13.31
N ASP A 142 17.37 9.15 -13.57
CA ASP A 142 16.28 8.24 -13.97
C ASP A 142 15.34 8.79 -15.06
N GLY A 143 15.55 10.02 -15.51
CA GLY A 143 14.70 10.68 -16.52
C GLY A 143 13.35 11.16 -15.98
N GLN A 144 13.09 11.03 -14.67
CA GLN A 144 11.82 11.44 -14.10
C GLN A 144 11.68 12.96 -14.06
N LYS A 145 10.52 13.46 -14.51
CA LYS A 145 10.18 14.88 -14.42
C LYS A 145 9.56 15.20 -13.07
N TYR A 146 10.16 16.14 -12.34
CA TYR A 146 9.64 16.69 -11.09
C TYR A 146 9.22 18.14 -11.31
N TYR A 147 7.91 18.37 -11.30
CA TYR A 147 7.34 19.71 -11.29
C TYR A 147 7.51 20.35 -9.92
N TYR A 148 7.65 21.67 -9.87
CA TYR A 148 7.80 22.40 -8.62
C TYR A 148 7.11 23.76 -8.62
N SER A 149 6.81 24.23 -7.42
CA SER A 149 6.26 25.57 -7.16
C SER A 149 7.25 26.40 -6.34
N THR A 150 7.32 27.70 -6.63
CA THR A 150 8.04 28.67 -5.80
C THR A 150 7.14 29.12 -4.66
N ILE A 151 7.62 28.97 -3.42
CA ILE A 151 6.92 29.29 -2.17
C ILE A 151 7.86 30.16 -1.32
N GLY A 152 7.59 31.47 -1.29
CA GLY A 152 8.52 32.44 -0.73
C GLY A 152 9.87 32.40 -1.47
N ASN A 153 10.95 32.15 -0.73
CA ASN A 153 12.31 32.01 -1.26
C ASN A 153 12.74 30.55 -1.48
N THR A 154 11.81 29.59 -1.50
CA THR A 154 12.11 28.18 -1.73
C THR A 154 11.33 27.64 -2.92
N ASP A 155 11.90 26.69 -3.64
CA ASP A 155 11.17 25.88 -4.62
C ASP A 155 10.91 24.49 -4.02
N TRP A 156 9.68 23.99 -4.17
CA TRP A 156 9.23 22.71 -3.63
C TRP A 156 8.68 21.82 -4.73
N PHE A 157 9.07 20.54 -4.72
CA PHE A 157 8.43 19.57 -5.61
C PHE A 157 6.92 19.48 -5.36
N ASN A 158 6.16 19.33 -6.44
CA ASN A 158 4.72 19.10 -6.40
C ASN A 158 4.37 17.62 -6.17
N THR A 159 5.34 16.70 -6.23
CA THR A 159 5.19 15.27 -5.95
C THR A 159 6.31 14.75 -5.06
N ASN A 160 6.06 13.65 -4.33
CA ASN A 160 7.11 13.00 -3.54
C ASN A 160 8.20 12.44 -4.47
N LEU A 161 9.43 12.35 -3.95
CA LEU A 161 10.54 11.74 -4.66
C LEU A 161 10.27 10.25 -4.92
N ASN A 162 10.49 9.80 -6.16
CA ASN A 162 10.32 8.41 -6.59
C ASN A 162 11.58 7.80 -7.22
N TRP A 163 12.76 8.34 -6.85
CA TRP A 163 14.05 7.87 -7.36
C TRP A 163 14.36 6.43 -6.91
N ALA A 164 14.68 5.56 -7.87
CA ALA A 164 14.81 4.12 -7.61
C ALA A 164 16.11 3.69 -6.92
N GLY A 165 17.08 4.58 -6.75
CA GLY A 165 18.36 4.27 -6.12
C GLY A 165 18.29 4.00 -4.62
N ALA A 166 17.17 4.33 -3.97
CA ALA A 166 16.92 4.02 -2.56
C ALA A 166 15.42 3.89 -2.28
N GLY A 167 15.06 3.53 -1.05
CA GLY A 167 13.69 3.47 -0.59
C GLY A 167 12.85 2.41 -1.31
N LYS A 168 11.56 2.35 -0.97
CA LYS A 168 10.61 1.39 -1.53
C LYS A 168 9.25 2.01 -1.82
N HIS A 169 8.61 1.52 -2.87
CA HIS A 169 7.19 1.79 -3.09
C HIS A 169 6.37 1.16 -1.95
N TYR A 170 5.21 1.74 -1.66
CA TYR A 170 4.30 1.16 -0.67
C TYR A 170 3.93 -0.28 -1.06
N ASN A 171 4.08 -1.22 -0.12
CA ASN A 171 3.87 -2.66 -0.35
C ASN A 171 4.69 -3.27 -1.50
N ASN A 172 5.78 -2.62 -1.92
CA ASN A 172 6.55 -2.98 -3.13
C ASN A 172 5.71 -2.94 -4.43
N VAL A 173 4.62 -2.19 -4.46
CA VAL A 173 3.78 -2.04 -5.65
C VAL A 173 4.27 -0.84 -6.46
N GLU A 174 4.94 -1.09 -7.59
CA GLU A 174 5.53 -0.05 -8.44
C GLU A 174 4.53 1.03 -8.85
N ALA A 175 3.32 0.63 -9.24
CA ALA A 175 2.27 1.55 -9.65
C ALA A 175 1.91 2.57 -8.54
N LEU A 176 2.03 2.20 -7.27
CA LEU A 176 1.80 3.13 -6.15
C LEU A 176 2.91 4.18 -6.03
N GLY A 177 4.11 3.92 -6.55
CA GLY A 177 5.20 4.91 -6.65
C GLY A 177 4.84 6.10 -7.55
N VAL A 178 4.03 5.88 -8.58
CA VAL A 178 3.57 6.95 -9.49
C VAL A 178 2.61 7.91 -8.78
N ILE A 179 1.83 7.41 -7.82
CA ILE A 179 0.86 8.20 -7.05
C ILE A 179 1.52 8.84 -5.83
N PHE A 180 2.24 8.05 -5.04
CA PHE A 180 2.70 8.43 -3.71
C PHE A 180 4.21 8.67 -3.61
N GLY A 181 4.98 8.34 -4.63
CA GLY A 181 6.44 8.27 -4.54
C GLY A 181 6.91 7.07 -3.71
N ARG A 182 8.17 7.15 -3.26
CA ARG A 182 8.81 6.14 -2.41
C ARG A 182 8.83 6.56 -0.95
N LEU A 183 8.91 5.55 -0.09
CA LEU A 183 9.22 5.68 1.32
C LEU A 183 10.70 5.37 1.52
N TYR A 184 11.40 6.26 2.20
CA TYR A 184 12.82 6.15 2.50
C TYR A 184 12.99 6.06 4.01
N THR A 185 13.94 5.26 4.46
CA THR A 185 14.48 5.39 5.82
C THR A 185 15.24 6.71 5.93
N TRP A 186 15.34 7.28 7.13
CA TRP A 186 16.06 8.53 7.29
C TRP A 186 17.54 8.39 6.90
N THR A 187 18.16 7.25 7.23
CA THR A 187 19.54 6.94 6.83
C THR A 187 19.74 6.92 5.31
N GLU A 188 18.74 6.52 4.52
CA GLU A 188 18.82 6.64 3.06
C GLU A 188 18.76 8.11 2.62
N THR A 189 18.01 8.96 3.33
CA THR A 189 17.86 10.37 2.94
C THR A 189 19.16 11.18 2.99
N THR A 190 20.14 10.75 3.79
CA THR A 190 21.46 11.39 3.88
C THR A 190 22.38 11.09 2.68
N GLN A 191 21.97 10.19 1.79
CA GLN A 191 22.77 9.75 0.63
C GLN A 191 22.51 10.58 -0.63
N ASN A 192 22.20 11.88 -0.49
CA ASN A 192 21.91 12.80 -1.61
C ASN A 192 20.82 12.27 -2.56
N ILE A 193 19.69 11.80 -1.99
CA ILE A 193 18.61 11.20 -2.76
C ILE A 193 17.84 12.22 -3.62
N CYS A 194 17.86 13.50 -3.28
CA CYS A 194 17.28 14.55 -4.12
C CYS A 194 18.20 14.85 -5.31
N PRO A 195 17.64 15.26 -6.47
CA PRO A 195 18.45 15.60 -7.64
C PRO A 195 19.44 16.72 -7.36
N GLN A 196 20.49 16.84 -8.19
CA GLN A 196 21.49 17.90 -8.01
C GLN A 196 20.85 19.29 -7.90
N GLY A 197 21.30 20.07 -6.90
CA GLY A 197 20.74 21.40 -6.60
C GLY A 197 19.47 21.37 -5.73
N TRP A 198 18.97 20.19 -5.39
CA TRP A 198 17.85 19.98 -4.47
C TRP A 198 18.31 19.19 -3.24
N LYS A 199 17.62 19.39 -2.12
CA LYS A 199 17.91 18.72 -0.86
C LYS A 199 16.64 18.16 -0.21
N VAL A 200 16.83 17.24 0.72
CA VAL A 200 15.81 16.85 1.69
C VAL A 200 15.57 18.09 2.59
N PRO A 201 14.31 18.47 2.85
CA PRO A 201 14.00 19.69 3.59
C PRO A 201 14.45 19.59 5.05
N SER A 202 15.17 20.59 5.56
CA SER A 202 15.47 20.73 6.98
C SER A 202 14.28 21.32 7.74
N ASN A 203 14.38 21.40 9.07
CA ASN A 203 13.37 22.06 9.89
C ASN A 203 13.13 23.51 9.45
N GLU A 204 14.19 24.25 9.11
CA GLU A 204 14.12 25.63 8.65
C GLU A 204 13.38 25.76 7.31
N ASP A 205 13.59 24.83 6.37
CA ASP A 205 12.85 24.82 5.10
C ASP A 205 11.35 24.60 5.36
N TRP A 206 11.01 23.65 6.24
CA TRP A 206 9.64 23.40 6.67
C TRP A 206 9.01 24.65 7.30
N GLU A 207 9.72 25.35 8.18
CA GLU A 207 9.26 26.60 8.81
C GLU A 207 8.98 27.70 7.78
N GLN A 208 9.79 27.82 6.71
CA GLN A 208 9.50 28.75 5.63
C GLN A 208 8.21 28.40 4.89
N LEU A 209 7.98 27.11 4.59
CA LEU A 209 6.73 26.66 3.99
C LEU A 209 5.53 27.00 4.89
N ALA A 210 5.62 26.70 6.18
CA ALA A 210 4.55 26.99 7.13
C ALA A 210 4.27 28.48 7.27
N LYS A 211 5.33 29.31 7.30
CA LYS A 211 5.20 30.77 7.31
C LYS A 211 4.38 31.26 6.13
N GLN A 212 4.66 30.77 4.92
CA GLN A 212 3.90 31.16 3.73
C GLN A 212 2.44 30.66 3.79
N ALA A 213 2.22 29.41 4.23
CA ALA A 213 0.87 28.87 4.41
C ALA A 213 0.07 29.57 5.52
N ASN A 214 0.76 30.17 6.50
CA ASN A 214 0.18 30.84 7.66
C ASN A 214 0.17 32.37 7.55
N GLY A 215 0.09 32.91 6.33
CA GLY A 215 -0.07 34.35 6.11
C GLY A 215 1.14 35.19 6.52
N GLY A 216 2.34 34.61 6.47
CA GLY A 216 3.60 35.29 6.79
C GLY A 216 4.02 35.19 8.26
N VAL A 217 3.23 34.56 9.12
CA VAL A 217 3.55 34.36 10.54
C VAL A 217 4.45 33.15 10.72
N THR A 218 5.64 33.36 11.28
CA THR A 218 6.59 32.28 11.57
C THR A 218 6.00 31.29 12.58
N LEU A 219 6.08 30.00 12.26
CA LEU A 219 5.74 28.92 13.17
C LEU A 219 7.01 28.06 13.36
N PRO A 220 7.61 28.01 14.57
CA PRO A 220 8.74 27.15 14.85
C PRO A 220 8.44 25.68 14.52
N PHE A 221 9.46 24.90 14.19
CA PHE A 221 9.25 23.52 13.78
C PHE A 221 8.62 22.68 14.90
N ASP A 222 9.05 22.88 16.14
CA ASP A 222 8.55 22.14 17.29
C ASP A 222 7.24 22.70 17.89
N SER A 223 6.55 23.60 17.18
CA SER A 223 5.25 24.15 17.58
C SER A 223 4.07 23.48 16.88
N SER A 224 2.86 23.73 17.39
CA SER A 224 1.62 23.39 16.68
C SER A 224 1.47 24.26 15.43
N TRP A 225 1.09 23.64 14.32
CA TRP A 225 0.81 24.29 13.03
C TRP A 225 -0.67 24.14 12.69
N PRO A 226 -1.55 24.93 13.33
CA PRO A 226 -2.98 24.77 13.17
C PRO A 226 -3.40 25.07 11.73
N ARG A 227 -4.23 24.20 11.16
CA ARG A 227 -4.81 24.35 9.82
C ARG A 227 -3.83 24.42 8.63
N VAL A 228 -2.53 24.27 8.85
CA VAL A 228 -1.55 24.25 7.75
C VAL A 228 -1.71 22.97 6.92
N GLY A 229 -2.12 21.85 7.55
CA GLY A 229 -2.30 20.58 6.88
C GLY A 229 -3.41 20.63 5.83
N GLU A 230 -4.60 21.12 6.17
CA GLU A 230 -5.71 21.30 5.22
C GLU A 230 -5.37 22.27 4.08
N LYS A 231 -4.45 23.21 4.33
CA LYS A 231 -3.98 24.15 3.32
C LYS A 231 -3.10 23.49 2.27
N LEU A 232 -2.26 22.54 2.66
CA LEU A 232 -1.35 21.84 1.73
C LEU A 232 -1.94 20.55 1.14
N THR A 233 -3.03 20.05 1.73
CA THR A 233 -3.71 18.82 1.31
C THR A 233 -4.50 19.04 0.02
N VAL A 234 -4.42 18.06 -0.89
CA VAL A 234 -5.16 18.04 -2.15
C VAL A 234 -6.33 17.06 -2.13
N THR A 235 -7.41 17.41 -2.81
CA THR A 235 -8.48 16.48 -3.17
C THR A 235 -8.09 15.77 -4.45
N ALA A 236 -7.45 14.60 -4.33
CA ALA A 236 -7.06 13.77 -5.46
C ALA A 236 -7.92 12.50 -5.54
N LEU A 237 -8.17 12.03 -6.76
CA LEU A 237 -9.00 10.87 -7.05
C LEU A 237 -8.24 9.82 -7.84
N LEU A 238 -8.52 8.55 -7.57
CA LEU A 238 -8.10 7.39 -8.33
C LEU A 238 -9.35 6.65 -8.79
N ASN A 239 -9.60 6.59 -10.10
CA ASN A 239 -10.81 6.05 -10.72
C ASN A 239 -12.09 6.60 -10.05
N SER A 240 -12.15 7.93 -9.91
CA SER A 240 -13.24 8.66 -9.23
C SER A 240 -13.41 8.37 -7.73
N VAL A 241 -12.49 7.64 -7.09
CA VAL A 241 -12.48 7.39 -5.64
C VAL A 241 -11.47 8.30 -4.96
N ASN A 242 -11.88 8.97 -3.88
CA ASN A 242 -10.98 9.84 -3.11
C ASN A 242 -9.77 9.07 -2.57
N ILE A 243 -8.58 9.61 -2.79
CA ILE A 243 -7.34 9.05 -2.27
C ILE A 243 -7.21 9.32 -0.77
N TRP A 244 -7.52 10.54 -0.31
CA TRP A 244 -7.71 10.77 1.11
C TRP A 244 -9.04 10.18 1.56
N LYS A 245 -9.06 9.56 2.73
CA LYS A 245 -10.34 9.25 3.39
C LYS A 245 -11.16 10.52 3.58
N TYR A 246 -12.47 10.37 3.51
CA TYR A 246 -13.40 11.47 3.79
C TYR A 246 -13.22 11.95 5.24
N SER A 247 -13.22 13.26 5.41
CA SER A 247 -13.29 13.91 6.72
C SER A 247 -13.90 15.31 6.57
N PRO A 248 -14.84 15.70 7.44
CA PRO A 248 -15.35 17.07 7.50
C PRO A 248 -14.36 18.05 8.15
N ASN A 249 -13.32 17.55 8.81
CA ASN A 249 -12.36 18.36 9.58
C ASN A 249 -11.16 18.83 8.75
N ASN A 250 -11.05 18.42 7.48
CA ASN A 250 -9.95 18.80 6.60
C ASN A 250 -10.48 19.18 5.21
N ILE A 251 -10.45 20.49 4.90
CA ILE A 251 -11.08 21.10 3.72
C ILE A 251 -10.26 20.89 2.42
N LYS A 252 -8.95 20.61 2.51
CA LYS A 252 -8.07 20.27 1.37
C LYS A 252 -8.02 21.34 0.27
N THR A 253 -7.45 22.49 0.58
CA THR A 253 -7.41 23.66 -0.35
C THR A 253 -6.22 23.67 -1.32
N ASN A 254 -5.23 22.79 -1.12
CA ASN A 254 -4.05 22.61 -1.98
C ASN A 254 -3.29 23.89 -2.37
N MET A 255 -3.04 24.77 -1.41
CA MET A 255 -2.18 25.93 -1.58
C MET A 255 -0.84 25.54 -2.20
N PHE A 256 -0.37 26.43 -3.09
CA PHE A 256 0.92 26.32 -3.77
C PHE A 256 1.11 25.10 -4.67
N ASN A 257 0.04 24.36 -4.99
CA ASN A 257 0.13 23.07 -5.68
C ASN A 257 1.05 22.10 -4.94
N TRP A 258 1.05 22.13 -3.60
CA TRP A 258 1.93 21.26 -2.82
C TRP A 258 1.56 19.79 -3.04
N ASN A 259 0.26 19.49 -3.17
CA ASN A 259 -0.31 18.15 -3.37
C ASN A 259 0.05 17.16 -2.26
N ALA A 260 -0.35 17.45 -1.02
CA ALA A 260 -0.12 16.51 0.07
C ALA A 260 -1.04 15.30 -0.08
N LEU A 261 -0.42 14.13 -0.27
CA LEU A 261 -1.09 12.85 -0.48
C LEU A 261 -0.78 11.86 0.66
N PRO A 262 -1.71 10.92 0.96
CA PRO A 262 -1.60 10.00 2.09
C PRO A 262 -0.84 8.72 1.72
N GLY A 263 0.46 8.86 1.43
CA GLY A 263 1.31 7.73 1.03
C GLY A 263 1.62 6.71 2.15
N GLY A 264 1.16 6.98 3.38
CA GLY A 264 1.42 6.14 4.54
C GLY A 264 2.86 6.19 5.01
N SER A 265 3.28 5.14 5.71
CA SER A 265 4.64 4.95 6.20
C SER A 265 5.05 3.48 6.17
N ALA A 266 6.32 3.23 6.44
CA ALA A 266 6.87 1.89 6.57
C ALA A 266 7.61 1.70 7.89
N LEU A 267 7.66 0.46 8.34
CA LEU A 267 8.28 0.01 9.59
C LEU A 267 9.25 -1.15 9.29
N ASN A 268 10.07 -1.48 10.28
CA ASN A 268 10.98 -2.62 10.25
C ASN A 268 11.92 -2.61 9.05
N THR A 269 12.49 -1.44 8.72
CA THR A 269 13.41 -1.26 7.58
C THR A 269 12.71 -1.54 6.24
N LEU A 270 11.59 -0.87 6.01
CA LEU A 270 10.78 -0.98 4.78
C LEU A 270 10.30 -2.41 4.49
N LYS A 271 9.84 -3.11 5.54
CA LYS A 271 9.29 -4.47 5.46
C LYS A 271 7.80 -4.55 5.76
N ASN A 272 7.28 -3.63 6.57
CA ASN A 272 5.87 -3.53 6.90
C ASN A 272 5.36 -2.14 6.53
N PHE A 273 4.24 -2.05 5.83
CA PHE A 273 3.68 -0.79 5.34
C PHE A 273 2.33 -0.54 5.97
N VAL A 274 2.12 0.66 6.47
CA VAL A 274 0.94 1.02 7.25
C VAL A 274 0.41 2.40 6.84
N ASN A 275 -0.85 2.68 7.19
CA ASN A 275 -1.42 4.02 7.17
C ASN A 275 -1.61 4.69 5.79
N ILE A 276 -1.53 3.95 4.69
CA ILE A 276 -1.93 4.47 3.37
C ILE A 276 -3.38 4.98 3.41
N ASN A 277 -3.67 6.04 2.65
CA ASN A 277 -4.95 6.75 2.63
C ASN A 277 -5.35 7.45 3.95
N GLN A 278 -4.54 7.31 5.02
CA GLN A 278 -4.82 7.89 6.34
C GLN A 278 -3.81 8.95 6.76
N TYR A 279 -2.54 8.77 6.39
CA TYR A 279 -1.47 9.67 6.75
C TYR A 279 -0.60 9.99 5.54
N GLY A 280 -0.26 11.27 5.39
CA GLY A 280 0.89 11.70 4.60
C GLY A 280 2.01 12.05 5.58
N MET A 281 3.22 11.51 5.36
CA MET A 281 4.36 11.69 6.26
C MET A 281 5.61 12.04 5.48
N TRP A 282 6.33 13.07 5.92
CA TRP A 282 7.51 13.58 5.23
C TRP A 282 8.67 13.84 6.18
N TRP A 283 9.84 13.33 5.82
CA TRP A 283 11.06 13.54 6.59
C TRP A 283 11.50 15.01 6.63
N SER A 284 12.10 15.38 7.75
CA SER A 284 13.06 16.47 7.84
C SER A 284 14.48 15.90 7.75
N ALA A 285 15.39 16.62 7.11
CA ALA A 285 16.83 16.34 7.12
C ALA A 285 17.48 16.66 8.48
N THR A 286 16.73 17.28 9.41
CA THR A 286 17.22 17.59 10.75
C THR A 286 17.09 16.37 11.67
N GLU A 287 18.21 15.94 12.24
CA GLU A 287 18.23 14.91 13.27
C GLU A 287 17.65 15.43 14.59
N ARG A 288 17.04 14.54 15.38
CA ARG A 288 16.69 14.82 16.77
C ARG A 288 17.84 14.47 17.69
N ASP A 289 18.39 13.27 17.49
CA ASP A 289 19.52 12.73 18.25
C ASP A 289 20.22 11.64 17.41
N SER A 290 21.10 10.84 18.02
CA SER A 290 21.86 9.80 17.32
C SER A 290 20.99 8.69 16.73
N LYS A 291 19.78 8.45 17.26
CA LYS A 291 18.88 7.36 16.87
C LYS A 291 17.68 7.84 16.06
N ASP A 292 17.17 9.04 16.37
CA ASP A 292 15.92 9.54 15.83
C ASP A 292 16.11 10.79 14.95
N ALA A 293 15.19 10.97 14.01
CA ALA A 293 15.09 12.17 13.20
C ALA A 293 13.65 12.68 13.12
N TYR A 294 13.50 13.97 12.80
CA TYR A 294 12.19 14.62 12.76
C TYR A 294 11.44 14.35 11.45
N TYR A 295 10.12 14.28 11.54
CA TYR A 295 9.22 14.27 10.38
C TYR A 295 7.96 15.06 10.66
N ARG A 296 7.27 15.44 9.59
CA ARG A 296 5.95 16.08 9.60
C ARG A 296 4.90 15.13 9.09
N TYR A 297 3.67 15.25 9.57
CA TYR A 297 2.57 14.43 9.06
C TYR A 297 1.23 15.15 9.04
N ILE A 298 0.36 14.74 8.12
CA ILE A 298 -1.04 15.13 8.06
C ILE A 298 -1.88 13.87 8.25
N HIS A 299 -2.84 13.92 9.17
CA HIS A 299 -3.84 12.87 9.36
C HIS A 299 -5.11 13.23 8.58
N PHE A 300 -5.78 12.25 7.98
CA PHE A 300 -6.94 12.49 7.12
C PHE A 300 -8.07 13.25 7.83
N ASP A 301 -8.20 13.06 9.14
CA ASP A 301 -9.26 13.66 9.97
C ASP A 301 -8.80 14.89 10.77
N GLY A 302 -7.64 15.46 10.44
CA GLY A 302 -7.12 16.65 11.10
C GLY A 302 -6.78 17.77 10.09
N PRO A 303 -7.01 19.03 10.44
CA PRO A 303 -6.61 20.17 9.59
C PRO A 303 -5.14 20.56 9.78
N ASP A 304 -4.48 20.07 10.83
CA ASP A 304 -3.17 20.54 11.27
C ASP A 304 -2.02 19.83 10.55
N PHE A 305 -0.81 20.39 10.68
CA PHE A 305 0.43 19.78 10.17
C PHE A 305 1.44 19.51 11.30
N PRO A 306 1.14 18.59 12.23
CA PRO A 306 2.00 18.26 13.35
C PRO A 306 3.38 17.69 12.93
N TYR A 307 4.30 17.68 13.88
CA TYR A 307 5.60 17.02 13.78
C TYR A 307 5.71 15.86 14.76
N SER A 308 6.65 14.96 14.51
CA SER A 308 7.09 13.93 15.44
C SER A 308 8.52 13.50 15.09
N TYR A 309 9.01 12.42 15.67
CA TYR A 309 10.32 11.85 15.39
C TYR A 309 10.24 10.33 15.38
N ALA A 310 11.14 9.70 14.62
CA ALA A 310 11.21 8.25 14.53
C ALA A 310 12.63 7.76 14.27
N ALA A 311 12.84 6.47 14.55
CA ALA A 311 14.13 5.80 14.40
C ALA A 311 14.62 5.83 12.94
N LYS A 312 15.85 6.29 12.76
CA LYS A 312 16.44 6.57 11.45
C LYS A 312 16.52 5.34 10.53
N GLN A 313 16.75 4.15 11.10
CA GLN A 313 16.97 2.93 10.34
C GLN A 313 15.69 2.14 10.04
N THR A 314 14.64 2.27 10.86
CA THR A 314 13.50 1.34 10.82
C THR A 314 12.21 1.97 10.32
N PHE A 315 12.03 3.28 10.50
CA PHE A 315 10.87 4.01 10.02
C PHE A 315 11.10 4.51 8.59
N GLY A 316 10.07 4.45 7.76
CA GLY A 316 10.08 4.95 6.39
C GLY A 316 9.00 5.98 6.16
N ALA A 317 9.37 7.14 5.61
CA ALA A 317 8.46 8.22 5.25
C ALA A 317 8.82 8.77 3.86
N SER A 318 7.90 9.55 3.28
CA SER A 318 8.13 10.19 1.99
C SER A 318 9.15 11.32 2.12
N VAL A 319 9.72 11.72 0.98
CA VAL A 319 10.59 12.90 0.89
C VAL A 319 10.02 13.85 -0.14
N ARG A 320 9.98 15.15 0.21
CA ARG A 320 9.61 16.22 -0.71
C ARG A 320 10.79 17.16 -0.89
N CYS A 321 11.50 17.03 -2.00
CA CYS A 321 12.72 17.81 -2.21
C CYS A 321 12.43 19.31 -2.31
N VAL A 322 13.34 20.09 -1.76
CA VAL A 322 13.30 21.55 -1.73
C VAL A 322 14.64 22.11 -2.21
N ARG A 323 14.64 23.34 -2.72
CA ARG A 323 15.85 24.15 -2.87
C ARG A 323 15.59 25.58 -2.43
N VAL A 324 16.64 26.25 -1.95
CA VAL A 324 16.58 27.67 -1.62
C VAL A 324 16.92 28.47 -2.86
N ASN A 325 16.09 29.46 -3.18
CA ASN A 325 16.33 30.41 -4.24
C ASN A 325 17.19 31.54 -3.65
N ASN A 326 18.47 31.55 -3.98
CA ASN A 326 19.31 32.73 -3.77
C ASN A 326 18.99 33.71 -4.91
N LEU A 327 17.90 34.47 -4.77
CA LEU A 327 17.61 35.61 -5.64
C LEU A 327 18.62 36.73 -5.42
#